data_AF-A0A845D6I4-F1
#
_entry.id   AF-A0A845D6I4-F1
#
_cell.length_a   1.000
_cell.length_b   1.000
_cell.length_c   1.000
_cell.angle_alpha   90.00
_cell.angle_beta   90.00
_cell.angle_gamma   90.00
#
_symmetry.space_group_name_H-M   'P 1'
#
loop_
_entity.id
_entity.type
_entity.pdbx_description
1 polymer ?
#
loop_
_entity_poly.entity_id
_entity_poly.type
_entity_poly.pdbx_seq_one_letter_code
_entity_poly.pdbx_strand_id
1 'polypeptide(L)'
;MIGFTYRLQMEGVVGEQDRPGATEKVSSPKVGNVTRRRGRRRGLNEWQDLITEQLDEAAANGAFENLPGKGQPLRLDRFPNEPDDMRMANKLLKDNNLTPSWIGDRKKLLTQIEALRAEMKRRWEQTCAGVQAAGSERETFARSWRRSVRDWEARIGELNRRIVSLNISLPIWRMELHRLRLDEELKRIGAVNGDGESLL
;
A
#
# COMPACT_ATOMS: atom_id res chain seq x y z
N MET A 1 23.71 -3.48 -5.65
CA MET A 1 24.31 -4.12 -4.45
C MET A 1 24.09 -3.16 -3.31
N ILE A 2 23.18 -3.41 -2.36
CA ILE A 2 23.35 -4.31 -1.22
C ILE A 2 21.98 -4.93 -0.90
N GLY A 3 21.92 -6.27 -0.84
CA GLY A 3 20.73 -7.02 -0.45
C GLY A 3 20.86 -7.50 0.99
N PHE A 4 19.81 -7.34 1.79
CA PHE A 4 19.69 -7.97 3.10
C PHE A 4 18.45 -8.87 3.12
N THR A 5 18.69 -10.17 3.03
CA THR A 5 17.71 -11.24 3.25
C THR A 5 17.77 -11.68 4.72
N TYR A 6 16.67 -11.59 5.45
CA TYR A 6 16.57 -12.20 6.78
C TYR A 6 16.17 -13.68 6.65
N ARG A 7 17.10 -14.57 6.98
CA ARG A 7 16.91 -16.02 7.12
C ARG A 7 16.72 -16.33 8.61
N LEU A 8 15.49 -16.64 9.02
CA LEU A 8 15.21 -17.30 10.29
C LEU A 8 15.71 -18.75 10.19
N GLN A 9 16.67 -19.13 11.02
CA GLN A 9 17.13 -20.51 11.16
C GLN A 9 16.93 -20.94 12.61
N MET A 10 15.99 -21.87 12.78
CA MET A 10 15.79 -22.68 13.97
C MET A 10 16.90 -23.73 14.01
N GLU A 11 17.59 -23.90 15.13
CA GLU A 11 18.38 -25.10 15.39
C GLU A 11 18.00 -25.68 16.75
N GLY A 12 17.48 -26.91 16.70
CA GLY A 12 17.24 -27.77 17.85
C GLY A 12 18.50 -28.56 18.17
N VAL A 13 18.74 -28.75 19.46
CA VAL A 13 19.80 -29.60 19.99
C VAL A 13 19.22 -30.98 20.24
N VAL A 14 19.69 -31.97 19.47
CA VAL A 14 19.40 -33.40 19.69
C VAL A 14 20.53 -33.96 20.57
N GLY A 15 20.17 -34.48 21.74
CA GLY A 15 21.04 -35.27 22.60
C GLY A 15 20.82 -36.76 22.36
N GLU A 16 21.87 -37.44 21.94
CA GLU A 16 21.97 -38.88 21.72
C GLU A 16 22.45 -39.58 22.99
N GLN A 17 21.71 -40.59 23.47
CA GLN A 17 22.20 -41.61 24.41
C GLN A 17 21.63 -42.99 24.07
N ASP A 18 22.50 -43.98 24.21
CA ASP A 18 22.46 -45.32 23.62
C ASP A 18 22.17 -46.39 24.71
N ARG A 19 21.44 -47.47 24.30
CA ARG A 19 21.34 -48.87 24.86
C ARG A 19 20.40 -49.21 26.04
N PRO A 20 20.02 -50.50 26.25
CA PRO A 20 19.63 -51.55 25.28
C PRO A 20 18.39 -52.42 25.70
N GLY A 21 17.78 -53.11 24.73
CA GLY A 21 17.28 -54.50 24.84
C GLY A 21 16.05 -54.84 25.69
N ALA A 22 14.87 -54.93 25.06
CA ALA A 22 13.83 -55.90 25.43
C ALA A 22 12.93 -56.19 24.21
N THR A 23 12.99 -57.42 23.72
CA THR A 23 12.08 -57.95 22.70
C THR A 23 10.74 -58.27 23.33
N GLU A 24 9.74 -57.42 23.13
CA GLU A 24 8.36 -57.74 23.47
C GLU A 24 7.49 -57.67 22.20
N LYS A 25 6.99 -58.84 21.79
CA LYS A 25 6.11 -59.01 20.63
C LYS A 25 4.77 -58.35 20.93
N VAL A 26 4.58 -57.10 20.50
CA VAL A 26 3.26 -56.47 20.50
C VAL A 26 2.56 -56.81 19.19
N SER A 27 1.61 -57.72 19.31
CA SER A 27 0.61 -58.08 18.31
C SER A 27 -0.03 -56.82 17.70
N SER A 28 0.15 -56.63 16.39
CA SER A 28 -0.54 -55.60 15.63
C SER A 28 -2.06 -55.79 15.74
N PRO A 29 -2.85 -54.79 16.18
CA PRO A 29 -4.28 -54.82 15.93
C PRO A 29 -4.50 -54.55 14.44
N LYS A 30 -5.29 -55.41 13.79
CA LYS A 30 -5.71 -55.25 12.40
C LYS A 30 -6.31 -53.84 12.22
N VAL A 31 -5.61 -52.98 11.48
CA VAL A 31 -6.14 -51.69 11.05
C VAL A 31 -7.28 -51.97 10.08
N GLY A 32 -8.51 -51.97 10.59
CA GLY A 32 -9.70 -51.91 9.77
C GLY A 32 -9.61 -50.68 8.88
N ASN A 33 -9.88 -50.84 7.58
CA ASN A 33 -9.89 -49.78 6.59
C ASN A 33 -10.80 -48.63 7.06
N VAL A 34 -10.21 -47.59 7.66
CA VAL A 34 -10.90 -46.31 7.85
C VAL A 34 -10.88 -45.65 6.49
N THR A 35 -11.94 -45.91 5.72
CA THR A 35 -12.29 -45.09 4.56
C THR A 35 -12.28 -43.64 5.01
N ARG A 36 -11.25 -42.89 4.60
CA ARG A 36 -11.23 -41.43 4.72
C ARG A 36 -12.42 -40.92 3.92
N ARG A 37 -13.58 -40.75 4.58
CA ARG A 37 -14.71 -39.97 4.08
C ARG A 37 -14.14 -38.60 3.77
N ARG A 38 -13.92 -38.32 2.47
CA ARG A 38 -13.56 -37.00 1.99
C ARG A 38 -14.66 -36.06 2.49
N GLY A 39 -14.31 -35.19 3.43
CA GLY A 39 -15.24 -34.19 3.93
C GLY A 39 -15.76 -33.39 2.75
N ARG A 40 -17.08 -33.43 2.53
CA ARG A 40 -17.76 -32.48 1.64
C ARG A 40 -17.34 -31.08 2.09
N ARG A 41 -16.71 -30.31 1.21
CA ARG A 41 -16.49 -28.88 1.45
C ARG A 41 -17.86 -28.23 1.46
N ARG A 42 -18.32 -27.83 2.65
CA ARG A 42 -19.57 -27.08 2.82
C ARG A 42 -19.53 -25.82 1.97
N GLY A 43 -20.64 -25.49 1.33
CA GLY A 43 -20.78 -24.27 0.54
C GLY A 43 -20.74 -23.03 1.43
N LEU A 44 -20.43 -21.86 0.86
CA LEU A 44 -20.40 -20.58 1.59
C LEU A 44 -21.70 -20.31 2.38
N ASN A 45 -22.85 -20.68 1.82
CA ASN A 45 -24.16 -20.46 2.44
C ASN A 45 -24.35 -21.39 3.66
N GLU A 46 -24.00 -22.68 3.54
CA GLU A 46 -24.04 -23.62 4.66
C GLU A 46 -23.10 -23.21 5.82
N TRP A 47 -22.00 -22.51 5.52
CA TRP A 47 -21.13 -21.93 6.54
C TRP A 47 -21.73 -20.70 7.22
N GLN A 48 -22.42 -19.84 6.47
CA GLN A 48 -23.09 -18.67 7.03
C GLN A 48 -24.22 -19.08 7.98
N ASP A 49 -25.01 -20.09 7.61
CA ASP A 49 -26.10 -20.61 8.44
C ASP A 49 -25.57 -21.14 9.78
N LEU A 50 -24.49 -21.94 9.74
CA LEU A 50 -23.85 -22.48 10.95
C LEU A 50 -23.22 -21.41 11.84
N ILE A 51 -22.58 -20.40 11.25
CA ILE A 51 -22.00 -19.28 12.00
C ILE A 51 -23.12 -18.49 12.70
N THR A 52 -24.24 -18.28 12.03
CA THR A 52 -25.40 -17.56 12.57
C THR A 52 -26.02 -18.33 13.73
N GLU A 53 -26.27 -19.63 13.55
CA GLU A 53 -26.78 -20.50 14.60
C GLU A 53 -25.86 -20.50 15.84
N GLN A 54 -24.55 -20.53 15.64
CA GLN A 54 -23.57 -20.47 16.71
C GLN A 54 -23.51 -19.09 17.41
N LEU A 55 -23.74 -18.00 16.67
CA LEU A 55 -23.84 -16.64 17.21
C LEU A 55 -25.09 -16.48 18.08
N ASP A 56 -26.23 -17.00 17.61
CA ASP A 56 -27.51 -16.96 18.31
C ASP A 56 -27.46 -17.78 19.60
N GLU A 57 -26.87 -18.98 19.54
CA GLU A 57 -26.64 -19.82 20.73
C GLU A 57 -25.70 -19.13 21.74
N ALA A 58 -24.63 -18.49 21.27
CA ALA A 58 -23.73 -17.72 22.12
C ALA A 58 -24.44 -16.50 22.76
N ALA A 59 -25.31 -15.82 22.02
CA ALA A 59 -26.11 -14.72 22.53
C ALA A 59 -27.12 -15.19 23.58
N ALA A 60 -27.83 -16.29 23.32
CA ALA A 60 -28.78 -16.90 24.25
C ALA A 60 -28.10 -17.34 25.57
N ASN A 61 -26.86 -17.82 25.49
CA ASN A 61 -26.04 -18.19 26.65
C ASN A 61 -25.39 -16.98 27.36
N GLY A 62 -25.69 -15.75 26.93
CA GLY A 62 -25.15 -14.53 27.54
C GLY A 62 -23.64 -14.34 27.33
N ALA A 63 -23.04 -14.95 26.29
CA ALA A 63 -21.61 -14.84 26.02
C ALA A 63 -21.16 -13.39 25.75
N PHE A 64 -22.08 -12.51 25.36
CA PHE A 64 -21.83 -11.07 25.15
C PHE A 64 -22.12 -10.19 26.38
N GLU A 65 -22.69 -10.77 27.47
CA GLU A 65 -23.09 -10.00 28.64
C GLU A 65 -21.92 -9.57 29.51
N ASN A 66 -20.80 -10.31 29.50
CA ASN A 66 -19.61 -10.04 30.30
C ASN A 66 -18.34 -9.94 29.44
N LEU A 67 -18.42 -9.21 28.33
CA LEU A 67 -17.24 -8.94 27.51
C LEU A 67 -16.24 -8.08 28.27
N PRO A 68 -14.93 -8.38 28.16
CA PRO A 68 -13.89 -7.54 28.75
C PRO A 68 -13.99 -6.11 28.17
N GLY A 69 -14.20 -5.13 29.04
CA GLY A 69 -14.38 -3.73 28.65
C GLY A 69 -15.81 -3.30 28.32
N LYS A 70 -16.84 -4.14 28.54
CA LYS A 70 -18.25 -3.74 28.41
C LYS A 70 -18.55 -2.53 29.31
N GLY A 71 -19.13 -1.48 28.73
CA GLY A 71 -19.48 -0.23 29.43
C GLY A 71 -18.30 0.69 29.76
N GLN A 72 -17.06 0.29 29.48
CA GLN A 72 -15.90 1.16 29.63
C GLN A 72 -15.69 1.98 28.36
N PRO A 73 -15.28 3.26 28.48
CA PRO A 73 -14.88 4.05 27.32
C PRO A 73 -13.77 3.34 26.54
N LEU A 74 -13.92 3.28 25.22
CA LEU A 74 -12.87 2.77 24.33
C LEU A 74 -11.59 3.58 24.54
N ARG A 75 -10.46 2.88 24.74
CA ARG A 75 -9.14 3.51 24.84
C ARG A 75 -8.62 3.84 23.44
N LEU A 76 -8.97 5.03 22.96
CA LEU A 76 -8.56 5.53 21.63
C LEU A 76 -7.09 6.03 21.59
N ASP A 77 -6.42 6.00 22.73
CA ASP A 77 -5.05 6.51 22.91
C ASP A 77 -3.97 5.51 22.51
N ARG A 78 -4.32 4.22 22.39
CA ARG A 78 -3.40 3.18 21.91
C ARG A 78 -3.71 2.83 20.47
N PHE A 79 -2.84 3.26 19.56
CA PHE A 79 -2.78 2.70 18.22
C PHE A 79 -1.99 1.39 18.28
N PRO A 80 -2.64 0.21 18.17
CA PRO A 80 -1.96 -1.07 18.37
C PRO A 80 -0.81 -1.30 17.38
N ASN A 81 -0.87 -0.62 16.23
CA ASN A 81 0.06 -0.75 15.12
C ASN A 81 1.10 0.38 15.09
N GLU A 82 1.16 1.23 16.11
CA GLU A 82 2.14 2.30 16.19
C GLU A 82 3.48 1.79 16.75
N PRO A 83 4.59 2.03 16.04
CA PRO A 83 5.93 1.72 16.52
C PRO A 83 6.21 2.35 17.90
N ASP A 84 6.83 1.57 18.79
CA ASP A 84 7.11 1.95 20.17
C ASP A 84 7.89 3.26 20.31
N ASP A 85 8.84 3.48 19.40
CA ASP A 85 9.69 4.66 19.28
C ASP A 85 8.91 5.92 18.86
N MET A 86 7.78 5.78 18.18
CA MET A 86 6.96 6.90 17.68
C MET A 86 5.79 7.27 18.59
N ARG A 87 5.39 6.38 19.51
CA ARG A 87 4.24 6.59 20.42
C ARG A 87 4.28 7.91 21.17
N MET A 88 5.43 8.26 21.76
CA MET A 88 5.55 9.49 22.55
C MET A 88 5.44 10.73 21.68
N ALA A 89 6.14 10.75 20.55
CA ALA A 89 6.13 11.89 19.63
C ALA A 89 4.74 12.14 19.04
N ASN A 90 4.04 11.07 18.61
CA ASN A 90 2.70 11.17 18.05
C ASN A 90 1.65 11.55 19.09
N LYS A 91 1.78 11.07 20.34
CA LYS A 91 0.94 11.51 21.46
C LYS A 91 1.13 13.00 21.72
N LEU A 92 2.37 13.50 21.84
CA LEU A 92 2.64 14.92 22.07
C LEU A 92 2.05 15.81 20.97
N LEU A 93 2.17 15.40 19.70
CA LEU A 93 1.58 16.14 18.58
C LEU A 93 0.05 16.15 18.66
N LYS A 94 -0.56 15.01 18.95
CA LYS A 94 -2.02 14.89 19.10
C LYS A 94 -2.56 15.73 20.25
N ASP A 95 -1.91 15.69 21.41
CA ASP A 95 -2.32 16.43 22.61
C ASP A 95 -2.25 17.95 22.41
N ASN A 96 -1.40 18.42 21.49
CA ASN A 96 -1.25 19.84 21.14
C ASN A 96 -2.00 20.24 19.85
N ASN A 97 -2.84 19.37 19.29
CA ASN A 97 -3.49 19.57 17.99
C ASN A 97 -2.50 19.87 16.84
N LEU A 98 -1.25 19.41 16.96
CA LEU A 98 -0.20 19.59 15.97
C LEU A 98 -0.09 18.37 15.05
N THR A 99 0.34 18.61 13.82
CA THR A 99 0.58 17.56 12.83
C THR A 99 2.07 17.53 12.49
N PRO A 100 2.70 16.34 12.38
CA PRO A 100 4.06 16.23 11.87
C PRO A 100 4.27 17.03 10.58
N SER A 101 5.38 17.74 10.46
CA SER A 101 5.69 18.64 9.32
C SER A 101 5.58 17.93 7.97
N TRP A 102 6.07 16.68 7.90
CA TRP A 102 6.06 15.86 6.69
C TRP A 102 4.64 15.60 6.14
N ILE A 103 3.59 15.58 6.98
CA ILE A 103 2.20 15.44 6.49
C ILE A 103 1.79 16.66 5.69
N GLY A 104 2.08 17.85 6.21
CA GLY A 104 1.79 19.12 5.55
C GLY A 104 2.57 19.26 4.25
N ASP A 105 3.85 18.93 4.27
CA ASP A 105 4.72 19.01 3.09
C ASP A 105 4.32 18.00 2.02
N ARG A 106 3.95 16.78 2.43
CA ARG A 106 3.38 15.78 1.52
C ARG A 106 2.11 16.29 0.85
N LYS A 107 1.18 16.87 1.61
CA LYS A 107 -0.07 17.43 1.07
C LYS A 107 0.22 18.54 0.05
N LYS A 108 1.10 19.49 0.39
CA LYS A 108 1.51 20.57 -0.52
C LYS A 108 2.11 20.02 -1.81
N LEU A 109 2.99 19.03 -1.70
CA LEU A 109 3.65 18.44 -2.85
C LEU A 109 2.65 17.73 -3.77
N LEU A 110 1.75 16.93 -3.21
CA LEU A 110 0.67 16.29 -3.98
C LEU A 110 -0.20 17.32 -4.70
N THR A 111 -0.60 18.40 -4.03
CA THR A 111 -1.37 19.48 -4.67
C THR A 111 -0.61 20.10 -5.85
N GLN A 112 0.70 20.28 -5.74
CA GLN A 112 1.51 20.84 -6.82
C GLN A 112 1.67 19.87 -8.00
N ILE A 113 1.77 18.57 -7.72
CA ILE A 113 1.81 17.52 -8.75
C ILE A 113 0.49 17.51 -9.52
N GLU A 114 -0.65 17.55 -8.82
CA GLU A 114 -1.97 17.58 -9.46
C GLU A 114 -2.19 18.87 -10.27
N ALA A 115 -1.72 20.03 -9.77
CA ALA A 115 -1.77 21.28 -10.51
C ALA A 115 -0.96 21.23 -11.82
N LEU A 116 0.24 20.63 -11.78
CA LEU A 116 1.07 20.41 -12.96
C LEU A 116 0.34 19.51 -13.98
N ARG A 117 -0.23 18.38 -13.53
CA ARG A 117 -0.97 17.45 -14.40
C ARG A 117 -2.18 18.12 -15.06
N ALA A 118 -2.95 18.89 -14.30
CA ALA A 118 -4.11 19.62 -14.82
C ALA A 118 -3.69 20.67 -15.87
N GLU A 119 -2.56 21.35 -15.65
CA GLU A 119 -1.98 22.28 -16.61
C GLU A 119 -1.55 21.58 -17.90
N MET A 120 -0.82 20.46 -17.79
CA MET A 120 -0.39 19.65 -18.93
C MET A 120 -1.59 19.20 -19.79
N LYS A 121 -2.64 18.70 -19.15
CA LYS A 121 -3.87 18.27 -19.82
C LYS A 121 -4.56 19.43 -20.56
N ARG A 122 -4.78 20.56 -19.88
CA ARG A 122 -5.39 21.75 -20.52
C ARG A 122 -4.58 22.26 -21.70
N ARG A 123 -3.25 22.29 -21.57
CA ARG A 123 -2.36 22.74 -22.64
C ARG A 123 -2.41 21.79 -23.84
N TRP A 124 -2.50 20.49 -23.60
CA TRP A 124 -2.67 19.49 -24.64
C TRP A 124 -3.99 19.65 -25.40
N GLU A 125 -5.11 19.81 -24.69
CA GLU A 125 -6.43 20.04 -25.30
C GLU A 125 -6.43 21.29 -26.20
N GLN A 126 -5.83 22.39 -25.74
CA GLN A 126 -5.65 23.60 -26.54
C GLN A 126 -4.79 23.38 -27.78
N THR A 127 -3.75 22.53 -27.65
CA THR A 127 -2.84 22.23 -28.75
C THR A 127 -3.53 21.38 -29.81
N CYS A 128 -4.28 20.36 -29.42
CA CYS A 128 -5.09 19.55 -30.33
C CYS A 128 -6.15 20.38 -31.07
N ALA A 129 -6.86 21.27 -30.36
CA ALA A 129 -7.85 22.16 -30.96
C ALA A 129 -7.21 23.17 -31.93
N GLY A 130 -6.07 23.75 -31.57
CA GLY A 130 -5.34 24.70 -32.40
C GLY A 130 -4.79 24.09 -33.69
N VAL A 131 -4.26 22.86 -33.63
CA VAL A 131 -3.73 22.16 -34.82
C VAL A 131 -4.83 21.82 -35.83
N GLN A 132 -6.05 21.50 -35.36
CA GLN A 132 -7.18 21.27 -36.26
C GLN A 132 -7.64 22.55 -36.97
N ALA A 133 -7.48 23.72 -36.34
CA ALA A 133 -7.89 25.01 -36.89
C ALA A 133 -6.81 25.70 -37.74
N ALA A 134 -5.53 25.45 -37.47
CA ALA A 134 -4.42 26.22 -38.02
C ALA A 134 -3.69 25.46 -39.15
N GLY A 135 -3.86 25.95 -40.38
CA GLY A 135 -3.06 25.54 -41.54
C GLY A 135 -1.61 26.04 -41.49
N SER A 136 -1.39 27.36 -41.52
CA SER A 136 -0.04 27.96 -41.62
C SER A 136 0.63 28.30 -40.28
N GLU A 137 -0.10 28.29 -39.16
CA GLU A 137 0.47 28.63 -37.84
C GLU A 137 1.09 27.43 -37.10
N ARG A 138 1.17 26.24 -37.71
CA ARG A 138 1.67 25.02 -37.03
C ARG A 138 3.05 25.19 -36.37
N GLU A 139 3.94 25.97 -36.99
CA GLU A 139 5.28 26.18 -36.45
C GLU A 139 5.30 27.07 -35.19
N THR A 140 4.37 28.02 -35.06
CA THR A 140 4.24 28.84 -33.84
C THR A 140 3.69 27.98 -32.69
N PHE A 141 2.73 27.10 -32.98
CA PHE A 141 2.22 26.11 -32.03
C PHE A 141 3.32 25.14 -31.59
N ALA A 142 4.10 24.58 -32.51
CA ALA A 142 5.22 23.69 -32.20
C ALA A 142 6.29 24.36 -31.32
N ARG A 143 6.62 25.63 -31.58
CA ARG A 143 7.53 26.42 -30.73
C ARG A 143 6.96 26.63 -29.33
N SER A 144 5.67 26.94 -29.22
CA SER A 144 5.01 27.15 -27.93
C SER A 144 4.93 25.84 -27.12
N TRP A 145 4.63 24.72 -27.77
CA TRP A 145 4.65 23.38 -27.15
C TRP A 145 6.04 23.03 -26.60
N ARG A 146 7.09 23.18 -27.42
CA ARG A 146 8.48 22.93 -27.00
C ARG A 146 8.91 23.80 -25.80
N ARG A 147 8.33 24.99 -25.64
CA ARG A 147 8.55 25.83 -24.46
C ARG A 147 7.85 25.25 -23.24
N SER A 148 6.57 24.90 -23.36
CA SER A 148 5.82 24.26 -22.28
C SER A 148 6.48 22.96 -21.79
N VAL A 149 6.96 22.11 -22.69
CA VAL A 149 7.68 20.87 -22.33
C VAL A 149 8.94 21.17 -21.52
N ARG A 150 9.75 22.15 -21.93
CA ARG A 150 10.95 22.57 -21.18
C ARG A 150 10.60 23.13 -19.80
N ASP A 151 9.54 23.95 -19.71
CA ASP A 151 9.09 24.51 -18.44
C ASP A 151 8.61 23.42 -17.48
N TRP A 152 7.91 22.40 -17.99
CA TRP A 152 7.48 21.25 -17.19
C TRP A 152 8.65 20.37 -16.76
N GLU A 153 9.64 20.16 -17.63
CA GLU A 153 10.86 19.41 -17.28
C GLU A 153 11.58 20.05 -16.08
N ALA A 154 11.76 21.37 -16.11
CA ALA A 154 12.36 22.11 -15.00
C ALA A 154 11.53 22.00 -13.70
N ARG A 155 10.19 22.14 -13.81
CA ARG A 155 9.28 22.00 -12.66
C ARG A 155 9.25 20.59 -12.08
N ILE A 156 9.27 19.56 -12.93
CA ILE A 156 9.37 18.16 -12.51
C ILE A 156 10.69 17.92 -11.80
N GLY A 157 11.80 18.49 -12.28
CA GLY A 157 13.10 18.44 -11.61
C GLY A 157 13.05 19.00 -10.19
N GLU A 158 12.40 20.15 -10.00
CA GLU A 158 12.22 20.76 -8.68
C GLU A 158 11.31 19.92 -7.77
N LEU A 159 10.18 19.44 -8.28
CA LEU A 159 9.28 18.56 -7.52
C LEU A 159 10.01 17.28 -7.09
N ASN A 160 10.83 16.68 -7.97
CA ASN A 160 11.59 15.48 -7.67
C ASN A 160 12.63 15.69 -6.56
N ARG A 161 13.32 16.85 -6.51
CA ARG A 161 14.21 17.16 -5.38
C ARG A 161 13.46 17.16 -4.05
N ARG A 162 12.26 17.75 -4.04
CA ARG A 162 11.42 17.82 -2.85
C ARG A 162 10.81 16.46 -2.47
N ILE A 163 10.47 15.63 -3.45
CA ILE A 163 10.04 14.24 -3.23
C ILE A 163 11.14 13.46 -2.51
N VAL A 164 12.39 13.56 -2.97
CA VAL A 164 13.54 12.88 -2.33
C VAL A 164 13.71 13.34 -0.88
N SER A 165 13.74 14.66 -0.65
CA SER A 165 13.88 15.23 0.70
C SER A 165 12.77 14.76 1.65
N LEU A 166 11.52 14.77 1.16
CA LEU A 166 10.38 14.30 1.92
C LEU A 166 10.49 12.80 2.23
N ASN A 167 10.80 11.97 1.23
CA ASN A 167 10.88 10.51 1.41
C ASN A 167 11.94 10.10 2.43
N ILE A 168 13.07 10.80 2.50
CA ILE A 168 14.10 10.58 3.53
C ILE A 168 13.56 10.91 4.93
N SER A 169 12.67 11.89 5.02
CA SER A 169 12.09 12.35 6.29
C SER A 169 10.89 11.51 6.74
N LEU A 170 10.40 10.57 5.91
CA LEU A 170 9.23 9.76 6.24
C LEU A 170 9.61 8.64 7.22
N PRO A 171 8.99 8.60 8.42
CA PRO A 171 9.22 7.52 9.38
C PRO A 171 8.65 6.17 8.93
N ILE A 172 7.74 6.17 7.94
CA ILE A 172 7.03 4.99 7.45
C ILE A 172 7.23 4.85 5.94
N TRP A 173 7.95 3.79 5.54
CA TRP A 173 8.35 3.48 4.16
C TRP A 173 7.18 3.31 3.17
N ARG A 174 5.97 2.94 3.63
CA ARG A 174 4.78 2.76 2.76
C ARG A 174 4.20 4.09 2.21
N MET A 175 4.65 5.24 2.69
CA MET A 175 4.08 6.55 2.31
C MET A 175 4.92 7.32 1.28
N GLU A 176 5.96 6.69 0.73
CA GLU A 176 6.85 7.29 -0.25
C GLU A 176 6.10 7.84 -1.47
N LEU A 177 6.61 8.94 -1.99
CA LEU A 177 6.17 9.46 -3.28
C LEU A 177 7.17 9.03 -4.34
N HIS A 178 6.66 8.45 -5.44
CA HIS A 178 7.51 8.09 -6.56
C HIS A 178 7.98 9.32 -7.32
N ARG A 179 9.19 9.24 -7.85
CA ARG A 179 9.76 10.24 -8.75
C ARG A 179 8.87 10.39 -9.98
N LEU A 180 8.61 11.64 -10.37
CA LEU A 180 7.92 11.98 -11.60
C LEU A 180 8.86 11.89 -12.80
N ARG A 181 8.37 11.32 -13.90
CA ARG A 181 9.09 11.23 -15.17
C ARG A 181 8.26 11.92 -16.26
N LEU A 182 8.90 12.80 -17.02
CA LEU A 182 8.21 13.61 -18.03
C LEU A 182 7.56 12.73 -19.10
N ASP A 183 8.24 11.68 -19.56
CA ASP A 183 7.75 10.74 -20.56
C ASP A 183 6.48 10.00 -20.11
N GLU A 184 6.40 9.61 -18.84
CA GLU A 184 5.20 8.98 -18.28
C GLU A 184 4.04 9.96 -18.17
N GLU A 185 4.29 11.20 -17.74
CA GLU A 185 3.25 12.23 -17.63
C GLU A 185 2.75 12.68 -19.02
N LEU A 186 3.64 12.74 -20.02
CA LEU A 186 3.26 12.99 -21.42
C LEU A 186 2.43 11.84 -22.01
N LYS A 187 2.79 10.58 -21.74
CA LYS A 187 1.97 9.41 -22.12
C LYS A 187 0.58 9.47 -21.46
N ARG A 188 0.51 9.93 -20.21
CA ARG A 188 -0.75 10.05 -19.45
C ARG A 188 -1.76 10.99 -20.10
N ILE A 189 -1.29 12.07 -20.74
CA ILE A 189 -2.15 13.03 -21.45
C ILE A 189 -2.41 12.61 -22.91
N GLY A 190 -1.80 11.52 -23.39
CA GLY A 190 -1.95 11.05 -24.77
C GLY A 190 -0.92 11.62 -25.75
N ALA A 191 0.08 12.37 -25.27
CA ALA A 191 1.19 12.90 -26.06
C ALA A 191 2.31 11.85 -26.20
N VAL A 192 1.99 10.67 -26.74
CA VAL A 192 2.85 9.46 -26.72
C VAL A 192 4.19 9.67 -27.44
N ASN A 193 4.21 10.50 -28.48
CA ASN A 193 5.42 10.75 -29.25
C ASN A 193 6.24 11.93 -28.75
N GLY A 194 5.89 12.60 -27.63
CA GLY A 194 6.67 13.70 -27.04
C GLY A 194 6.73 15.00 -27.85
N ASP A 195 6.48 14.89 -29.14
CA ASP A 195 6.87 15.91 -30.09
C ASP A 195 5.60 16.49 -30.69
N GLY A 196 5.46 17.80 -30.59
CA GLY A 196 4.61 18.55 -31.51
C GLY A 196 4.96 18.31 -32.98
N GLU A 197 6.00 17.51 -33.29
CA GLU A 197 6.34 17.01 -34.63
C GLU A 197 5.37 15.95 -35.14
N SER A 198 4.73 15.14 -34.28
CA SER A 198 3.63 14.26 -34.75
C SER A 198 2.36 15.04 -35.13
N LEU A 199 2.33 16.34 -34.83
CA LEU A 199 1.28 17.29 -35.21
C LEU A 199 1.71 18.20 -36.38
N LEU A 200 2.93 18.07 -36.89
CA LEU A 200 3.42 18.72 -38.12
C LEU A 200 3.08 17.85 -39.33
#